data_AF-A0A2G9MUF9-F1
#
_entry.id   AF-A0A2G9MUF9-F1
#
_cell.length_a   1.000
_cell.length_b   1.000
_cell.length_c   1.000
_cell.angle_alpha   90.00
_cell.angle_beta   90.00
_cell.angle_gamma   90.00
#
_symmetry.space_group_name_H-M   'P 1'
#
loop_
_entity.id
_entity.type
_entity.pdbx_description
1 polymer ?
#
loop_
_entity_poly.entity_id
_entity_poly.type
_entity_poly.pdbx_seq_one_letter_code
_entity_poly.pdbx_strand_id
1 'polypeptide(L)'
;SFYHALFFPAGFNGLFLAIATKTGIDFSPSGIGLMIFHIFQPFVNEQNISIFRTVEITLLLLPWVSYVVVVIKFGVKGLIIFGVILLASYVFFNFFLN
;
A
#
# COMPACT_ATOMS: atom_id res chain seq x y z
N SER A 1 3.90 23.81 0.53
CA SER A 1 3.61 23.77 1.98
C SER A 1 3.92 22.38 2.52
N PHE A 2 4.21 22.23 3.82
CA PHE A 2 4.69 20.99 4.46
C PHE A 2 3.76 19.77 4.22
N TYR A 3 2.45 19.99 4.05
CA TYR A 3 1.46 18.92 3.81
C TYR A 3 1.30 18.51 2.33
N HIS A 4 1.91 19.22 1.38
CA HIS A 4 1.85 18.84 -0.04
C HIS A 4 2.53 17.49 -0.31
N ALA A 5 3.54 17.15 0.50
CA ALA A 5 4.23 15.87 0.41
C ALA A 5 3.34 14.65 0.72
N LEU A 6 2.20 14.86 1.40
CA LEU A 6 1.23 13.80 1.69
C LEU A 6 0.26 13.56 0.53
N PHE A 7 0.12 14.54 -0.37
CA PHE A 7 -0.93 14.54 -1.39
C PHE A 7 -0.74 13.42 -2.41
N PHE A 8 0.46 13.32 -2.99
CA PHE A 8 0.78 12.27 -3.94
C PHE A 8 0.67 10.85 -3.33
N PRO A 9 1.32 10.55 -2.20
CA PRO A 9 1.21 9.23 -1.58
C PRO A 9 -0.22 8.86 -1.17
N ALA A 10 -0.97 9.79 -0.57
CA ALA A 10 -2.36 9.53 -0.19
C ALA A 10 -3.27 9.36 -1.43
N GLY A 11 -3.04 10.14 -2.48
CA GLY A 11 -3.75 10.04 -3.75
C GLY A 11 -3.55 8.68 -4.43
N PHE A 12 -2.30 8.22 -4.53
CA PHE A 12 -2.01 6.89 -5.07
C PHE A 12 -2.59 5.77 -4.22
N ASN A 13 -2.52 5.86 -2.89
CA ASN A 13 -3.17 4.87 -2.02
C ASN A 13 -4.69 4.85 -2.21
N GLY A 14 -5.33 6.00 -2.40
CA GLY A 14 -6.75 6.09 -2.74
C GLY A 14 -7.06 5.43 -4.09
N LEU A 15 -6.21 5.62 -5.10
CA LEU A 15 -6.32 4.94 -6.40
C LEU A 15 -6.18 3.42 -6.25
N PHE A 16 -5.14 2.95 -5.57
CA PHE A 16 -4.92 1.51 -5.37
C PHE A 16 -6.09 0.86 -4.63
N LEU A 17 -6.62 1.53 -3.60
CA LEU A 17 -7.80 1.06 -2.89
C LEU A 17 -9.04 1.00 -3.82
N ALA A 18 -9.24 1.99 -4.69
CA ALA A 18 -10.35 1.99 -5.64
C ALA A 18 -10.23 0.84 -6.64
N ILE A 19 -9.04 0.60 -7.20
CA ILE A 19 -8.79 -0.53 -8.12
C ILE A 19 -8.99 -1.86 -7.39
N ALA A 20 -8.46 -2.01 -6.18
CA ALA A 20 -8.60 -3.24 -5.39
C ALA A 20 -10.07 -3.54 -5.06
N THR A 21 -10.85 -2.52 -4.73
CA THR A 21 -12.30 -2.67 -4.45
C THR A 21 -13.08 -3.11 -5.69
N LYS A 22 -12.65 -2.70 -6.89
CA LYS A 22 -13.32 -3.01 -8.16
C LYS A 22 -12.90 -4.34 -8.77
N THR A 23 -11.61 -4.64 -8.72
CA THR A 23 -11.02 -5.78 -9.42
C THR A 23 -10.73 -6.96 -8.50
N GLY A 24 -10.71 -6.74 -7.18
CA GLY A 24 -10.20 -7.71 -6.21
C GLY A 24 -8.68 -7.85 -6.20
N ILE A 25 -7.96 -7.10 -7.05
CA ILE A 25 -6.51 -7.19 -7.21
C ILE A 25 -5.86 -5.96 -6.53
N ASP A 26 -4.93 -6.22 -5.62
CA ASP A 26 -4.15 -5.18 -4.97
C ASP A 26 -2.97 -4.72 -5.86
N PHE A 27 -3.13 -3.56 -6.50
CA PHE A 27 -2.11 -2.92 -7.34
C PHE A 27 -1.13 -2.02 -6.56
N SER A 28 -1.20 -2.00 -5.23
CA SER A 28 -0.18 -1.34 -4.43
C SER A 28 1.19 -2.01 -4.65
N PRO A 29 2.31 -1.30 -4.39
CA PRO A 29 3.64 -1.91 -4.47
C PRO A 29 3.79 -3.20 -3.63
N SER A 30 3.16 -3.25 -2.46
CA SER A 30 3.09 -4.46 -1.63
C SER A 30 2.25 -5.56 -2.26
N GLY A 31 1.08 -5.22 -2.81
CA GLY A 31 0.18 -6.18 -3.46
C GLY A 31 0.80 -6.82 -4.69
N ILE A 32 1.40 -6.02 -5.59
CA ILE A 32 2.14 -6.51 -6.75
C ILE A 32 3.34 -7.35 -6.30
N GLY A 33 4.07 -6.88 -5.30
CA GLY A 33 5.19 -7.61 -4.71
C GLY A 33 4.77 -8.99 -4.23
N LEU A 34 3.69 -9.08 -3.45
CA LEU A 34 3.13 -10.35 -2.94
C LEU A 34 2.61 -11.25 -4.06
N MET A 35 1.92 -10.68 -5.06
CA MET A 35 1.45 -11.43 -6.22
C MET A 35 2.61 -12.11 -6.96
N ILE A 36 3.67 -11.34 -7.27
CA ILE A 36 4.88 -11.88 -7.89
C ILE A 36 5.50 -12.93 -6.98
N PHE A 37 5.56 -12.65 -5.68
CA PHE A 37 6.12 -13.55 -4.69
C PHE A 37 5.42 -14.92 -4.70
N HIS A 38 4.09 -14.94 -4.58
CA HIS A 38 3.29 -16.16 -4.59
C HIS A 38 3.41 -16.96 -5.90
N ILE A 39 3.62 -16.31 -7.04
CA ILE A 39 3.91 -17.00 -8.32
C ILE A 39 5.22 -17.81 -8.24
N PHE A 40 6.24 -17.29 -7.55
CA PHE A 40 7.54 -17.95 -7.43
C PHE A 40 7.64 -18.93 -6.26
N GLN A 41 6.70 -18.90 -5.32
CA GLN A 41 6.67 -19.77 -4.15
C GLN A 41 6.84 -21.27 -4.45
N PRO A 42 6.24 -21.85 -5.53
CA PRO A 42 6.41 -23.27 -5.85
C PRO A 42 7.84 -23.68 -6.22
N PHE A 43 8.69 -22.73 -6.61
CA PHE A 43 10.07 -22.98 -7.03
C PHE A 43 11.09 -22.80 -5.89
N VAL A 44 10.61 -22.55 -4.66
CA VAL A 44 11.46 -22.31 -3.49
C VAL A 44 11.87 -23.63 -2.85
N ASN A 45 13.18 -23.91 -2.85
CA ASN A 45 13.73 -25.06 -2.14
C ASN A 45 13.66 -24.88 -0.62
N GLU A 46 13.67 -25.98 0.12
CA GLU A 46 13.52 -26.00 1.58
C GLU A 46 14.52 -25.09 2.33
N GLN A 47 15.75 -24.99 1.82
CA GLN A 47 16.79 -24.13 2.39
C GLN A 47 16.43 -22.63 2.35
N ASN A 48 15.61 -22.21 1.40
CA ASN A 48 15.27 -20.80 1.16
C ASN A 48 13.91 -20.42 1.76
N ILE A 49 13.14 -21.36 2.33
CA ILE A 49 11.80 -21.09 2.88
C ILE A 49 11.82 -19.99 3.93
N SER A 50 12.85 -19.95 4.79
CA SER A 50 12.96 -18.94 5.85
C SER A 50 13.14 -17.51 5.28
N ILE A 51 14.01 -17.38 4.27
CA ILE A 51 14.20 -16.11 3.55
C ILE A 51 12.90 -15.72 2.87
N PHE A 52 12.23 -16.70 2.25
CA PHE A 52 10.99 -16.47 1.54
C PHE A 52 9.89 -15.92 2.47
N ARG A 53 9.67 -16.59 3.60
CA ARG A 53 8.71 -16.13 4.62
C ARG A 53 9.06 -14.75 5.18
N THR A 54 10.35 -14.43 5.32
CA THR A 54 10.79 -13.10 5.80
C THR A 54 10.43 -11.99 4.81
N VAL A 55 10.62 -12.22 3.51
CA VAL A 55 10.25 -11.26 2.46
C VAL A 55 8.72 -11.10 2.39
N GLU A 56 7.96 -12.19 2.49
CA GLU A 56 6.49 -12.13 2.56
C GLU A 56 6.00 -11.25 3.71
N ILE A 57 6.54 -11.47 4.92
CA ILE A 57 6.22 -10.64 6.10
C ILE A 57 6.59 -9.17 5.86
N THR A 58 7.75 -8.92 5.24
CA THR A 58 8.20 -7.56 4.94
C THR A 58 7.23 -6.85 3.99
N LEU A 59 6.78 -7.53 2.93
CA LEU A 59 5.82 -6.99 1.99
C LEU A 59 4.44 -6.73 2.64
N LEU A 60 3.99 -7.63 3.54
CA LEU A 60 2.76 -7.45 4.32
C LEU A 60 2.84 -6.25 5.29
N LEU A 61 4.02 -5.98 5.85
CA LEU A 61 4.23 -4.88 6.78
C LEU A 61 4.49 -3.53 6.09
N LEU A 62 4.85 -3.53 4.81
CA LEU A 62 5.24 -2.32 4.06
C LEU A 62 4.19 -1.18 4.14
N PRO A 63 2.87 -1.44 4.00
CA PRO A 63 1.86 -0.38 4.15
C PRO A 63 1.87 0.24 5.56
N TRP A 64 2.01 -0.58 6.59
CA TRP A 64 2.05 -0.14 7.99
C TRP A 64 3.27 0.72 8.29
N VAL A 65 4.43 0.32 7.77
CA VAL A 65 5.67 1.12 7.87
C VAL A 65 5.48 2.49 7.22
N SER A 66 4.79 2.56 6.08
CA SER A 66 4.47 3.84 5.42
C SER A 66 3.65 4.76 6.34
N TYR A 67 2.59 4.24 6.97
CA TYR A 67 1.78 5.02 7.93
C TYR A 67 2.58 5.49 9.15
N VAL A 68 3.45 4.63 9.69
CA VAL A 68 4.33 5.00 10.81
C VAL A 68 5.26 6.14 10.41
N VAL A 69 5.85 6.10 9.20
CA VAL A 69 6.69 7.21 8.69
C VAL A 69 5.90 8.51 8.58
N VAL A 70 4.64 8.46 8.14
CA VAL A 70 3.76 9.64 8.10
C VAL A 70 3.57 10.22 9.51
N VAL A 71 3.31 9.37 10.50
CA VAL A 71 3.15 9.82 11.90
C VAL A 71 4.45 10.40 12.46
N ILE A 72 5.59 9.76 12.24
CA ILE A 72 6.89 10.24 12.72
C ILE A 72 7.22 11.62 12.13
N LYS A 73 6.96 11.82 10.84
CA LYS A 73 7.34 13.07 10.13
C LYS A 73 6.33 14.21 10.30
N PHE A 74 5.04 13.90 10.40
CA PHE A 74 3.96 14.90 10.33
C PHE A 74 3.01 14.88 11.54
N GLY A 75 3.28 14.01 12.51
CA GLY A 75 2.43 13.79 13.67
C GLY A 75 1.06 13.21 13.33
N VAL A 76 0.21 13.12 14.35
CA VAL A 76 -1.18 12.65 14.21
C VAL A 76 -1.98 13.53 13.25
N LYS A 77 -1.70 14.84 13.21
CA LYS A 77 -2.34 15.78 12.28
C LYS A 77 -2.05 15.41 10.82
N GLY A 78 -0.80 15.03 10.51
CA GLY A 78 -0.43 14.55 9.19
C GLY A 78 -1.13 13.26 8.81
N LEU A 79 -1.28 12.32 9.75
CA LEU A 79 -2.04 11.08 9.52
C LEU A 79 -3.52 11.37 9.19
N ILE A 80 -4.15 12.30 9.91
CA ILE A 80 -5.53 12.71 9.64
C ILE A 80 -5.65 13.29 8.23
N ILE A 81 -4.76 14.24 7.87
CA ILE A 81 -4.76 14.85 6.54
C ILE A 81 -4.52 13.80 5.45
N PHE A 82 -3.58 12.88 5.67
CA PHE A 82 -3.32 11.76 4.77
C PHE A 82 -4.57 10.89 4.58
N GLY A 83 -5.24 10.53 5.67
CA GLY A 83 -6.48 9.75 5.64
C GLY A 83 -7.62 10.45 4.89
N VAL A 84 -7.79 11.76 5.11
CA VAL A 84 -8.80 12.56 4.38
C VAL A 84 -8.52 12.59 2.88
N ILE A 85 -7.26 12.83 2.48
CA ILE A 85 -6.88 12.84 1.06
C ILE A 85 -7.05 11.45 0.44
N LEU A 86 -6.67 10.39 1.15
CA LEU A 86 -6.83 9.01 0.69
C LEU A 86 -8.30 8.69 0.46
N LEU A 87 -9.18 8.99 1.41
CA LEU A 87 -10.62 8.75 1.30
C LEU A 87 -11.24 9.56 0.16
N ALA A 88 -10.90 10.85 0.06
CA ALA A 88 -11.39 11.71 -1.03
C ALA A 88 -10.93 11.18 -2.40
N SER A 89 -9.67 10.75 -2.50
CA SER A 89 -9.11 10.17 -3.73
C SER A 89 -9.75 8.83 -4.06
N TYR A 90 -9.97 7.97 -3.07
CA TYR A 90 -10.69 6.71 -3.22
C TYR A 90 -12.09 6.94 -3.80
N VAL A 91 -12.87 7.84 -3.19
CA VAL A 91 -14.23 8.15 -3.68
C VAL A 91 -14.20 8.70 -5.11
N PHE A 92 -13.26 9.62 -5.39
CA PHE A 92 -13.07 10.17 -6.72
C PHE A 92 -12.76 9.07 -7.74
N PHE A 93 -11.69 8.29 -7.54
CA PHE A 93 -11.30 7.24 -8.49
C PHE A 93 -12.35 6.13 -8.62
N ASN A 94 -12.99 5.75 -7.51
CA ASN A 94 -14.05 4.73 -7.53
C ASN A 94 -15.27 5.18 -8.35
N PHE A 95 -15.55 6.48 -8.42
CA PHE A 95 -16.58 7.05 -9.29
C PHE A 95 -16.20 6.97 -10.78
N PHE A 96 -14.93 7.25 -11.12
CA PHE A 96 -14.46 7.22 -12.52
C PHE A 96 -14.15 5.83 -13.06
N LEU A 97 -13.81 4.88 -12.19
CA LEU A 97 -13.58 3.47 -12.53
C LEU A 97 -14.89 2.67 -12.64
N ASN A 98 -16.04 3.35 -12.61
CA ASN A 98 -17.38 2.76 -12.67
C ASN A 98 -17.90 2.66 -14.10
#